data_AF-A0A7Z9XQ68-F1
#
_entry.id   AF-A0A7Z9XQ68-F1
#
_cell.length_a   1.000
_cell.length_b   1.000
_cell.length_c   1.000
_cell.angle_alpha   90.00
_cell.angle_beta   90.00
_cell.angle_gamma   90.00
#
_symmetry.space_group_name_H-M   'P 1'
#
loop_
_entity.id
_entity.type
_entity.pdbx_description
1 polymer ?
#
loop_
_entity_poly.entity_id
_entity_poly.type
_entity_poly.pdbx_seq_one_letter_code
_entity_poly.pdbx_strand_id
1 'polypeptide(L)' 'SIDVRITRLRHKIEEDPKHPRYIRTIWGKGYLFSPGDNP' A
#
# COMPACT_ATOMS: atom_id res chain seq x y z
N SER A 1 8.08 10.32 -8.33
CA SER A 1 6.69 10.61 -7.96
C SER A 1 6.35 9.97 -6.61
N ILE A 2 5.16 10.25 -6.06
CA ILE A 2 4.62 9.53 -4.90
C ILE A 2 4.46 8.05 -5.23
N ASP A 3 3.97 7.71 -6.43
CA ASP A 3 3.75 6.32 -6.85
C ASP A 3 5.04 5.50 -6.78
N VAL A 4 6.18 6.05 -7.23
CA VAL A 4 7.48 5.37 -7.12
C VAL A 4 7.85 5.10 -5.66
N ARG A 5 7.55 6.03 -4.74
CA ARG A 5 7.81 5.84 -3.31
C ARG A 5 6.85 4.81 -2.71
N ILE A 6 5.58 4.82 -3.09
CA ILE A 6 4.59 3.83 -2.65
C ILE A 6 4.93 2.43 -3.16
N THR A 7 5.31 2.29 -4.42
CA THR A 7 5.76 1.01 -4.99
C THR A 7 6.96 0.47 -4.22
N ARG A 8 8.00 1.29 -4.00
CA ARG A 8 9.17 0.89 -3.21
C ARG A 8 8.83 0.53 -1.76
N LEU A 9 7.87 1.24 -1.15
CA LEU A 9 7.45 0.97 0.20
C LEU A 9 6.68 -0.36 0.28
N ARG A 10 5.73 -0.61 -0.63
CA ARG A 10 5.00 -1.88 -0.72
C ARG A 10 5.95 -3.07 -0.87
N HIS A 11 6.97 -2.95 -1.71
CA HIS A 11 8.02 -3.97 -1.85
C HIS A 11 8.79 -4.29 -0.55
N LYS A 12 8.79 -3.39 0.43
CA LYS A 12 9.51 -3.58 1.70
C LYS A 12 8.64 -4.11 2.83
N ILE A 13 7.33 -3.83 2.81
CA ILE A 13 6.45 -4.06 3.96
C ILE A 13 5.29 -5.01 3.68
N GLU A 14 4.91 -5.16 2.41
CA GLU A 14 3.84 -6.09 2.02
C GLU A 14 4.46 -7.47 1.76
N GLU A 15 3.74 -8.51 2.14
CA GLU A 15 4.14 -9.89 1.80
C GLU A 15 4.04 -10.13 0.28
N ASP A 16 2.94 -9.70 -0.33
CA ASP A 16 2.80 -9.59 -1.78
C ASP A 16 2.48 -8.13 -2.18
N PRO A 17 3.42 -7.41 -2.81
CA PRO A 17 3.21 -6.03 -3.26
C PRO A 17 2.07 -5.85 -4.28
N LYS A 18 1.64 -6.92 -4.95
CA LYS A 18 0.49 -6.92 -5.88
C LYS A 18 -0.85 -6.99 -5.14
N HIS A 19 -0.85 -7.51 -3.92
CA HIS A 19 -2.01 -7.62 -3.04
C HIS A 19 -1.75 -6.85 -1.73
N PRO A 20 -1.63 -5.50 -1.78
CA PRO A 20 -1.16 -4.72 -0.65
C PRO A 20 -2.19 -4.68 0.49
N ARG A 21 -1.77 -5.11 1.68
CA ARG A 21 -2.56 -5.16 2.91
C ARG A 21 -2.47 -3.86 3.70
N TYR A 22 -1.26 -3.30 3.81
CA TYR A 22 -0.99 -2.13 4.64
C TYR A 22 -1.23 -0.81 3.91
N ILE A 23 -0.96 -0.72 2.62
CA ILE A 23 -1.13 0.52 1.85
C ILE A 23 -2.10 0.28 0.70
N ARG A 24 -3.34 0.72 0.84
CA ARG A 24 -4.40 0.56 -0.18
C ARG A 24 -4.47 1.79 -1.10
N THR A 25 -4.72 1.56 -2.38
CA THR A 25 -4.98 2.65 -3.33
C THR A 25 -6.46 3.02 -3.26
N ILE A 26 -6.76 4.29 -3.01
CA ILE A 26 -8.10 4.85 -3.12
C ILE A 26 -8.16 5.73 -4.36
N TRP A 27 -8.81 5.24 -5.41
CA TRP A 27 -8.89 5.92 -6.70
C TRP A 27 -9.48 7.32 -6.57
N GLY A 28 -8.81 8.30 -7.18
CA GLY A 28 -9.17 9.72 -7.10
C GLY A 28 -8.88 10.40 -5.76
N LYS A 29 -8.33 9.70 -4.76
CA LYS A 29 -7.99 10.26 -3.44
C LYS A 29 -6.52 10.08 -3.04
N GLY A 30 -5.88 8.97 -3.43
CA GLY A 30 -4.49 8.68 -3.10
C GLY A 30 -4.32 7.33 -2.41
N TYR A 31 -3.58 7.31 -1.30
CA TYR A 31 -3.20 6.08 -0.60
C TYR A 31 -3.66 6.12 0.86
N LEU A 32 -4.19 5.00 1.34
CA LEU A 32 -4.64 4.82 2.72
C LEU A 32 -3.74 3.80 3.40
N PHE A 33 -3.21 4.16 4.57
CA PHE A 33 -2.53 3.23 5.45
C PHE A 33 -3.56 2.49 6.33
N SER A 34 -3.46 1.16 6.36
CA SER A 34 -4.34 0.24 7.10
C SER A 34 -3.48 -0.71 7.94
N PRO A 35 -3.08 -0.32 9.16
CA PRO A 35 -2.28 -1.16 10.04
C PRO A 35 -3.14 -2.32 10.58
N GLY A 36 -3.07 -3.46 9.89
CA GLY A 36 -3.82 -4.66 10.25
C GLY A 36 -5.10 -4.78 9.44
N ASP A 37 -5.15 -5.76 8.53
CA ASP A 37 -6.41 -6.48 8.39
C ASP A 37 -6.66 -7.09 9.77
N ASN A 38 -7.58 -6.47 10.50
CA ASN A 38 -8.32 -7.12 11.57
C ASN A 38 -8.89 -8.41 10.97
N PRO A 39 -8.84 -9.57 11.66
CA PRO A 39 -9.39 -10.83 11.13
C PRO A 39 -10.83 -10.67 10.62
#